data_AF-A0A841KDM8-F1
#
_entry.id   AF-A0A841KDM8-F1
#
_cell.length_a   1.000
_cell.length_b   1.000
_cell.length_c   1.000
_cell.angle_alpha   90.00
_cell.angle_beta   90.00
_cell.angle_gamma   90.00
#
_symmetry.space_group_name_H-M   'P 1'
#
loop_
_entity.id
_entity.type
_entity.pdbx_description
1 polymer ?
#
loop_
_entity_poly.entity_id
_entity_poly.type
_entity_poly.pdbx_seq_one_letter_code
_entity_poly.pdbx_strand_id
1 'polypeptide(L)'
;MSHNGQHDTVDTEAMFEEWREQESRVPLDDLRPQDAIVFIVYWALFAIVLLQFWTRYVLNDSYGWTEEISRYLLIAVAFIGSVTAMRKGTHIAVEAVITLAPRAVRHWTLVVIDGLVTLFCGAMAWYGYLLGARAPGYMVSVDIPKSIVYWMVSAALAGMTVHAAIRFVQRLRGKLGDETTGAVLD
;
A
#
# COMPACT_ATOMS: atom_id res chain seq x y z
N MET A 1 -19.29 16.66 52.67
CA MET A 1 -19.06 17.23 51.33
C MET A 1 -18.03 16.34 50.63
N SER A 2 -18.45 15.12 50.28
CA SER A 2 -17.57 14.10 49.69
C SER A 2 -17.72 14.12 48.18
N HIS A 3 -16.59 14.30 47.51
CA HIS A 3 -16.34 14.07 46.10
C HIS A 3 -17.19 12.92 45.54
N ASN A 4 -18.09 13.21 44.60
CA ASN A 4 -18.58 12.21 43.66
C ASN A 4 -17.73 12.33 42.40
N GLY A 5 -16.62 11.59 42.37
CA GLY A 5 -15.80 11.41 41.18
C GLY A 5 -16.55 10.48 40.25
N GLN A 6 -17.35 11.06 39.35
CA GLN A 6 -17.81 10.40 38.13
C GLN A 6 -16.55 10.02 37.35
N HIS A 7 -16.05 8.80 37.56
CA HIS A 7 -15.15 8.19 36.61
C HIS A 7 -15.97 8.00 35.34
N ASP A 8 -15.70 8.81 34.32
CA ASP A 8 -16.07 8.53 32.93
C ASP A 8 -15.40 7.21 32.54
N THR A 9 -15.99 6.09 32.98
CA THR A 9 -15.55 4.77 32.57
C THR A 9 -16.02 4.60 31.14
N VAL A 10 -15.13 4.87 30.19
CA VAL A 10 -15.24 4.37 28.81
C VAL A 10 -15.66 2.92 28.93
N ASP A 11 -16.90 2.63 28.54
CA ASP A 11 -17.51 1.31 28.66
C ASP A 11 -16.72 0.37 27.75
N THR A 12 -15.74 -0.29 28.36
CA THR A 12 -14.67 -0.94 27.60
C THR A 12 -15.24 -2.17 26.89
N GLU A 13 -16.27 -2.80 27.47
CA GLU A 13 -17.00 -3.88 26.81
C GLU A 13 -17.74 -3.39 25.56
N ALA A 14 -18.45 -2.27 25.64
CA ALA A 14 -19.14 -1.69 24.48
C ALA A 14 -18.14 -1.29 23.36
N MET A 15 -17.00 -0.70 23.74
CA MET A 15 -15.92 -0.39 22.79
C MET A 15 -15.32 -1.66 22.16
N PHE A 16 -15.11 -2.72 22.93
CA PHE A 16 -14.60 -3.99 22.39
C PHE A 16 -15.63 -4.72 21.51
N GLU A 17 -16.92 -4.59 21.78
CA GLU A 17 -17.98 -5.12 20.91
C GLU A 17 -18.02 -4.36 19.57
N GLU A 18 -17.96 -3.03 19.60
CA GLU A 18 -17.90 -2.20 18.39
C GLU A 18 -16.65 -2.51 17.54
N TRP A 19 -15.48 -2.67 18.18
CA TRP A 19 -14.26 -3.10 17.49
C TRP A 19 -14.37 -4.52 16.92
N ARG A 20 -14.94 -5.49 17.66
CA ARG A 20 -15.17 -6.86 17.14
C ARG A 20 -16.10 -6.86 15.94
N GLU A 21 -17.14 -6.03 15.95
CA GLU A 21 -18.06 -5.91 14.82
C GLU A 21 -17.37 -5.30 13.60
N GLN A 22 -16.53 -4.28 13.77
CA GLN A 22 -15.71 -3.73 12.68
C GLN A 22 -14.69 -4.74 12.14
N GLU A 23 -14.03 -5.50 13.02
CA GLU A 23 -12.95 -6.43 12.68
C GLU A 23 -13.47 -7.73 12.05
N SER A 24 -14.72 -8.12 12.37
CA SER A 24 -15.37 -9.32 11.79
C SER A 24 -15.72 -9.18 10.30
N ARG A 25 -15.75 -7.96 9.76
CA ARG A 25 -16.14 -7.67 8.37
C ARG A 25 -14.94 -7.50 7.44
N VAL A 26 -13.93 -8.38 7.52
CA VAL A 26 -12.93 -8.46 6.45
C VAL A 26 -13.61 -9.10 5.24
N PRO A 27 -13.87 -8.36 4.14
CA PRO A 27 -14.59 -8.90 2.99
C PRO A 27 -13.65 -9.86 2.26
N LEU A 28 -13.80 -11.17 2.49
CA LEU A 28 -13.00 -12.21 1.84
C LEU A 28 -13.34 -12.37 0.35
N ASP A 29 -14.40 -11.70 -0.10
CA ASP A 29 -14.93 -11.65 -1.46
C ASP A 29 -14.17 -10.69 -2.40
N ASP A 30 -13.33 -9.76 -1.88
CA ASP A 30 -12.44 -8.90 -2.69
C ASP A 30 -11.04 -9.51 -2.93
N LEU A 31 -10.81 -10.77 -2.55
CA LEU A 31 -9.53 -11.44 -2.80
C LEU A 31 -9.33 -11.66 -4.30
N ARG A 32 -8.36 -10.94 -4.89
CA ARG A 32 -7.95 -11.15 -6.28
C ARG A 32 -6.71 -12.03 -6.36
N PRO A 33 -6.46 -12.68 -7.52
CA PRO A 33 -5.27 -13.50 -7.73
C PRO A 33 -3.96 -12.75 -7.45
N GLN A 34 -3.92 -11.43 -7.71
CA GLN A 34 -2.76 -10.59 -7.41
C GLN A 34 -2.44 -10.52 -5.91
N ASP A 35 -3.45 -10.62 -5.04
CA ASP A 35 -3.29 -10.54 -3.58
C ASP A 35 -2.65 -11.82 -3.04
N ALA A 36 -2.90 -12.96 -3.70
CA ALA A 36 -2.21 -14.22 -3.42
C ALA A 36 -0.71 -14.14 -3.76
N ILE A 37 -0.34 -13.46 -4.85
CA ILE A 37 1.07 -13.24 -5.21
C ILE A 37 1.77 -12.44 -4.11
N VAL A 38 1.18 -11.33 -3.66
CA VAL A 38 1.73 -10.52 -2.55
C VAL A 38 1.91 -11.38 -1.30
N PHE A 39 0.91 -12.19 -0.97
CA PHE A 39 0.95 -13.07 0.21
C PHE A 39 2.09 -14.10 0.13
N ILE A 40 2.29 -14.73 -1.02
CA ILE A 40 3.38 -15.70 -1.24
C ILE A 40 4.75 -15.01 -1.09
N VAL A 41 4.94 -13.86 -1.73
CA VAL A 41 6.21 -13.12 -1.66
C VAL A 41 6.46 -12.62 -0.23
N TYR A 42 5.42 -12.20 0.48
CA TYR A 42 5.50 -11.81 1.90
C TYR A 42 5.94 -12.98 2.79
N TRP A 43 5.36 -14.17 2.60
CA TRP A 43 5.79 -15.35 3.36
C TRP A 43 7.23 -15.76 3.06
N ALA A 44 7.66 -15.63 1.80
CA ALA A 44 9.06 -15.84 1.44
C ALA A 44 10.00 -14.83 2.13
N LEU A 45 9.62 -13.55 2.16
CA LEU A 45 10.35 -12.51 2.88
C LEU A 45 10.45 -12.84 4.37
N PHE A 46 9.32 -13.19 4.99
CA PHE A 46 9.26 -13.56 6.40
C PHE A 46 10.19 -14.74 6.71
N ALA A 47 10.15 -15.80 5.91
CA ALA A 47 11.01 -16.97 6.09
C ALA A 47 12.50 -16.63 5.97
N ILE A 48 12.90 -15.79 5.00
CA ILE A 48 14.31 -15.40 4.82
C ILE A 48 14.78 -14.49 5.95
N VAL A 49 13.96 -13.54 6.39
CA VAL A 49 14.29 -12.68 7.53
C VAL A 49 14.41 -13.53 8.80
N LEU A 50 13.47 -14.46 9.02
CA LEU A 50 13.54 -15.40 10.14
C LEU A 50 14.82 -16.26 10.09
N LEU A 51 15.19 -16.76 8.91
CA LEU A 51 16.44 -17.48 8.69
C LEU A 51 17.65 -16.60 9.04
N GLN A 52 17.66 -15.34 8.59
CA GLN A 52 18.74 -14.38 8.88
C GLN A 52 18.91 -14.13 10.38
N PHE A 53 17.80 -14.00 11.12
CA PHE A 53 17.83 -13.92 12.59
C PHE A 53 18.38 -15.22 13.19
N TRP A 54 17.86 -16.37 12.76
CA TRP A 54 18.28 -17.67 13.29
C TRP A 54 19.79 -17.91 13.07
N THR A 55 20.31 -17.66 11.87
CA THR A 55 21.74 -17.87 11.58
C THR A 55 22.62 -16.94 12.42
N ARG A 56 22.21 -15.67 12.53
CA ARG A 56 23.00 -14.68 13.28
C ARG A 56 23.04 -14.96 14.77
N TYR A 57 21.91 -15.32 15.36
CA TYR A 57 21.78 -15.45 16.82
C TYR A 57 22.02 -16.87 17.33
N VAL A 58 21.81 -17.90 16.50
CA VAL A 58 21.98 -19.31 16.90
C VAL A 58 23.29 -19.88 16.37
N LEU A 59 23.61 -19.67 15.09
CA LEU A 59 24.83 -20.20 14.47
C LEU A 59 26.05 -19.28 14.65
N ASN A 60 25.85 -18.05 15.16
CA ASN A 60 26.88 -17.02 15.26
C ASN A 60 27.59 -16.73 13.92
N ASP A 61 26.89 -16.97 12.80
CA ASP A 61 27.37 -16.75 11.43
C ASP A 61 26.34 -15.94 10.62
N SER A 62 26.84 -15.06 9.76
CA SER A 62 26.08 -14.08 9.00
C SER A 62 26.17 -14.40 7.52
N TYR A 63 25.16 -15.09 6.99
CA TYR A 63 25.06 -15.32 5.56
C TYR A 63 24.69 -14.02 4.81
N GLY A 64 25.68 -13.38 4.19
CA GLY A 64 25.50 -12.12 3.44
C GLY A 64 24.46 -12.20 2.31
N TRP A 65 24.25 -13.38 1.72
CA TRP A 65 23.23 -13.59 0.69
C TRP A 65 21.80 -13.40 1.22
N THR A 66 21.52 -13.70 2.50
CA THR A 66 20.18 -13.55 3.08
C THR A 66 19.77 -12.08 3.22
N GLU A 67 20.72 -11.20 3.52
CA GLU A 67 20.49 -9.75 3.60
C GLU A 67 20.16 -9.15 2.23
N GLU A 68 20.87 -9.61 1.21
CA GLU A 68 20.66 -9.14 -0.15
C GLU A 68 19.29 -9.61 -0.68
N ILE A 69 18.91 -10.87 -0.48
CA ILE A 69 17.60 -11.38 -0.90
C ILE A 69 16.46 -10.75 -0.11
N SER A 70 16.59 -10.58 1.22
CA SER A 70 15.52 -9.97 2.03
C SER A 70 15.24 -8.54 1.59
N ARG A 71 16.27 -7.76 1.23
CA ARG A 71 16.13 -6.42 0.67
C ARG A 71 15.33 -6.41 -0.63
N TYR A 72 15.59 -7.35 -1.54
CA TYR A 72 14.86 -7.42 -2.81
C TYR A 72 13.43 -7.93 -2.65
N LEU A 73 13.20 -8.92 -1.78
CA LEU A 73 11.86 -9.37 -1.45
C LEU A 73 11.04 -8.28 -0.77
N LEU A 74 11.65 -7.47 0.10
CA LEU A 74 11.00 -6.32 0.72
C LEU A 74 10.56 -5.29 -0.32
N ILE A 75 11.42 -4.98 -1.29
CA ILE A 75 11.08 -4.11 -2.42
C ILE A 75 9.92 -4.72 -3.21
N ALA A 76 9.98 -6.01 -3.55
CA ALA A 76 8.94 -6.70 -4.30
C ALA A 76 7.58 -6.65 -3.59
N VAL A 77 7.52 -6.99 -2.29
CA VAL A 77 6.28 -6.92 -1.50
C VAL A 77 5.75 -5.50 -1.43
N ALA A 78 6.61 -4.51 -1.20
CA ALA A 78 6.19 -3.11 -1.10
C ALA A 78 5.52 -2.62 -2.40
N PHE A 79 6.14 -2.89 -3.56
CA PHE A 79 5.62 -2.42 -4.85
C PHE A 79 4.46 -3.24 -5.38
N ILE A 80 4.46 -4.57 -5.22
CA ILE A 80 3.31 -5.39 -5.64
C ILE A 80 2.12 -5.11 -4.71
N GLY A 81 2.36 -4.99 -3.40
CA GLY A 81 1.35 -4.61 -2.41
C GLY A 81 0.78 -3.21 -2.65
N SER A 82 1.60 -2.25 -3.10
CA SER A 82 1.13 -0.90 -3.40
C SER A 82 0.16 -0.84 -4.59
N VAL A 83 0.21 -1.78 -5.53
CA VAL A 83 -0.80 -1.90 -6.60
C VAL A 83 -2.17 -2.21 -6.03
N THR A 84 -2.26 -3.18 -5.10
CA THR A 84 -3.51 -3.53 -4.42
C THR A 84 -3.98 -2.37 -3.52
N ALA A 85 -3.08 -1.73 -2.79
CA ALA A 85 -3.43 -0.56 -1.97
C ALA A 85 -3.96 0.60 -2.83
N MET A 86 -3.35 0.84 -3.99
CA MET A 86 -3.79 1.83 -4.97
C MET A 86 -5.20 1.48 -5.49
N ARG A 87 -5.48 0.20 -5.77
CA ARG A 87 -6.84 -0.26 -6.16
C ARG A 87 -7.89 0.02 -5.08
N LYS A 88 -7.56 -0.25 -3.82
CA LYS A 88 -8.48 -0.05 -2.67
C LYS A 88 -8.65 1.42 -2.27
N GLY A 89 -7.89 2.33 -2.90
CA GLY A 89 -8.06 3.77 -2.71
C GLY A 89 -7.69 4.29 -1.32
N THR A 90 -6.88 3.55 -0.56
CA THR A 90 -6.62 3.77 0.87
C THR A 90 -5.62 4.91 1.14
N HIS A 91 -5.66 5.99 0.36
CA HIS A 91 -4.84 7.17 0.62
C HIS A 91 -5.46 7.97 1.78
N ILE A 92 -5.22 7.51 3.01
CA ILE A 92 -5.69 8.12 4.27
C ILE A 92 -5.36 9.63 4.32
N ALA A 93 -4.18 10.02 3.82
CA ALA A 93 -3.76 11.43 3.78
C ALA A 93 -4.65 12.30 2.86
N VAL A 94 -5.21 11.72 1.80
CA VAL A 94 -6.10 12.41 0.87
C VAL A 94 -7.48 12.60 1.50
N GLU A 95 -7.96 11.64 2.28
CA GLU A 95 -9.21 11.74 3.04
C GLU A 95 -9.17 12.86 4.09
N ALA A 96 -8.04 13.03 4.79
CA ALA A 96 -7.87 14.11 5.75
C ALA A 96 -7.90 15.51 5.11
N VAL A 97 -7.30 15.69 3.94
CA VAL A 97 -7.35 16.97 3.20
C VAL A 97 -8.77 17.29 2.74
N ILE A 98 -9.53 16.26 2.39
CA ILE A 98 -10.92 16.37 1.94
C ILE A 98 -11.87 16.76 3.08
N THR A 99 -11.71 16.19 4.27
CA THR A 99 -12.59 16.48 5.42
C THR A 99 -12.48 17.93 5.89
N LEU A 100 -11.34 18.58 5.65
CA LEU A 100 -11.16 20.01 5.93
C LEU A 100 -11.61 20.93 4.79
N ALA A 101 -11.84 20.41 3.58
CA ALA A 101 -12.16 21.22 2.40
C ALA A 101 -13.66 21.55 2.30
N PRO A 102 -14.04 22.78 1.87
CA PRO A 102 -15.43 23.12 1.60
C PRO A 102 -16.05 22.23 0.52
N ARG A 103 -17.33 21.85 0.69
CA ARG A 103 -18.07 20.93 -0.20
C ARG A 103 -18.01 21.32 -1.68
N ALA A 104 -17.99 22.62 -1.98
CA ALA A 104 -17.94 23.14 -3.36
C ALA A 104 -16.61 22.88 -4.08
N VAL A 105 -15.49 22.76 -3.35
CA VAL A 105 -14.15 22.62 -3.96
C VAL A 105 -13.66 21.16 -3.91
N ARG A 106 -14.25 20.35 -3.02
CA ARG A 106 -13.90 18.93 -2.77
C ARG A 106 -13.72 18.12 -4.06
N HIS A 107 -14.65 18.26 -5.01
CA HIS A 107 -14.58 17.52 -6.28
C HIS A 107 -13.32 17.88 -7.09
N TRP A 108 -13.04 19.18 -7.26
CA TRP A 108 -11.88 19.65 -8.02
C TRP A 108 -10.56 19.31 -7.32
N THR A 109 -10.51 19.43 -5.99
CA THR A 109 -9.35 19.02 -5.19
C THR A 109 -9.02 17.55 -5.45
N LEU A 110 -10.04 16.69 -5.47
CA LEU A 110 -9.89 15.26 -5.73
C LEU A 110 -9.41 14.95 -7.15
N VAL A 111 -9.94 15.66 -8.14
CA VAL A 111 -9.47 15.53 -9.55
C VAL A 111 -7.99 15.91 -9.66
N VAL A 112 -7.58 17.00 -9.02
CA VAL A 112 -6.18 17.45 -9.03
C VAL A 112 -5.28 16.42 -8.35
N ILE A 113 -5.67 15.89 -7.20
CA ILE A 113 -4.90 14.88 -6.47
C ILE A 113 -4.74 13.61 -7.32
N ASP A 114 -5.81 13.07 -7.89
CA ASP A 114 -5.73 11.87 -8.74
C ASP A 114 -4.85 12.11 -9.98
N GLY A 115 -4.93 13.31 -10.56
CA GLY A 115 -4.08 13.72 -11.67
C GLY A 115 -2.60 13.76 -11.30
N LEU A 116 -2.27 14.35 -10.14
CA LEU A 116 -0.91 14.39 -9.61
C LEU A 116 -0.36 13.00 -9.30
N VAL A 117 -1.17 12.13 -8.67
CA VAL A 117 -0.77 10.74 -8.40
C VAL A 117 -0.52 9.98 -9.70
N THR A 118 -1.41 10.13 -10.69
CA THR A 118 -1.25 9.50 -12.01
C THR A 118 0.03 9.97 -12.70
N LEU A 119 0.30 11.28 -12.70
CA LEU A 119 1.51 11.85 -13.28
C LEU A 119 2.76 11.35 -12.57
N PHE A 120 2.77 11.37 -11.24
CA PHE A 120 3.90 10.93 -10.43
C PHE A 120 4.21 9.45 -10.65
N CYS A 121 3.21 8.57 -10.54
CA CYS A 121 3.40 7.14 -10.78
C CYS A 121 3.84 6.87 -12.23
N GLY A 122 3.29 7.59 -13.21
CA GLY A 122 3.66 7.46 -14.62
C GLY A 122 5.11 7.87 -14.88
N ALA A 123 5.53 9.02 -14.35
CA ALA A 123 6.91 9.48 -14.44
C ALA A 123 7.88 8.49 -13.77
N MET A 124 7.54 8.01 -12.57
CA MET A 124 8.36 7.03 -11.84
C MET A 124 8.45 5.68 -12.59
N ALA A 125 7.35 5.22 -13.21
CA ALA A 125 7.37 4.02 -14.05
C ALA A 125 8.32 4.17 -15.25
N TRP A 126 8.29 5.35 -15.89
CA TRP A 126 9.20 5.67 -17.00
C TRP A 126 10.66 5.73 -16.57
N TYR A 127 10.96 6.41 -15.46
CA TYR A 127 12.32 6.45 -14.91
C TYR A 127 12.81 5.06 -14.49
N GLY A 128 11.94 4.23 -13.90
CA GLY A 128 12.25 2.84 -13.57
C GLY A 128 12.61 2.03 -14.81
N TYR A 129 11.83 2.15 -15.88
CA TYR A 129 12.10 1.50 -17.16
C TYR A 129 13.47 1.93 -17.72
N LEU A 130 13.75 3.23 -17.68
CA LEU A 130 15.00 3.81 -18.13
C LEU A 130 16.20 3.27 -17.35
N LEU A 131 16.04 3.10 -16.03
CA LEU A 131 17.02 2.52 -15.13
C LEU A 131 17.22 1.03 -15.41
N GLY A 132 16.15 0.26 -15.57
CA GLY A 132 16.23 -1.17 -15.89
C GLY A 132 16.93 -1.45 -17.22
N ALA A 133 16.73 -0.58 -18.21
CA ALA A 133 17.39 -0.64 -19.50
C ALA A 133 18.87 -0.21 -19.47
N ARG A 134 19.29 0.58 -18.48
CA ARG A 134 20.67 1.10 -18.36
C ARG A 134 21.46 0.54 -17.19
N ALA A 135 20.86 -0.27 -16.32
CA ALA A 135 21.48 -0.76 -15.10
C ALA A 135 22.67 -1.68 -15.41
N PRO A 136 23.92 -1.30 -15.07
CA PRO A 136 25.04 -2.20 -15.20
C PRO A 136 25.11 -3.15 -13.98
N GLY A 137 25.27 -4.44 -14.25
CA GLY A 137 25.87 -5.40 -13.31
C GLY A 137 24.92 -6.34 -12.54
N TYR A 138 25.52 -7.44 -12.11
CA TYR A 138 24.95 -8.49 -11.26
C TYR A 138 24.93 -8.07 -9.78
N MET A 139 24.13 -8.76 -8.97
CA MET A 139 24.13 -8.68 -7.50
C MET A 139 25.49 -9.09 -6.92
N VAL A 140 25.86 -8.53 -5.76
CA VAL A 140 27.24 -8.65 -5.23
C VAL A 140 27.47 -10.03 -4.60
N SER A 141 26.43 -10.60 -3.99
CA SER A 141 26.49 -11.90 -3.30
C SER A 141 25.67 -12.99 -3.99
N VAL A 142 24.87 -12.64 -5.00
CA VAL A 142 23.99 -13.57 -5.72
C VAL A 142 24.11 -13.26 -7.22
N ASP A 143 24.24 -14.29 -8.07
CA ASP A 143 24.41 -14.13 -9.53
C ASP A 143 23.09 -13.80 -10.27
N ILE A 144 22.24 -12.98 -9.66
CA ILE A 144 20.99 -12.52 -10.28
C ILE A 144 21.22 -11.12 -10.87
N PRO A 145 20.82 -10.86 -12.13
CA PRO A 145 20.91 -9.54 -12.70
C PRO A 145 19.94 -8.58 -12.00
N LYS A 146 20.47 -7.47 -11.45
CA LYS A 146 19.69 -6.44 -10.75
C LYS A 146 18.57 -5.84 -11.61
N SER A 147 18.70 -5.94 -12.93
CA SER A 147 17.71 -5.44 -13.89
C SER A 147 16.31 -6.00 -13.62
N ILE A 148 16.18 -7.27 -13.17
CA ILE A 148 14.89 -7.90 -12.89
C ILE A 148 14.10 -7.11 -11.85
N VAL A 149 14.76 -6.60 -10.80
CA VAL A 149 14.12 -5.81 -9.76
C VAL A 149 13.64 -4.47 -10.32
N TYR A 150 14.44 -3.80 -11.14
CA TYR A 150 14.03 -2.55 -11.78
C TYR A 150 12.85 -2.74 -12.73
N TRP A 151 12.84 -3.82 -13.52
CA TRP A 151 11.72 -4.16 -14.39
C TRP A 151 10.45 -4.48 -13.61
N MET A 152 10.57 -5.22 -12.50
CA MET A 152 9.46 -5.51 -11.59
C MET A 152 8.87 -4.24 -10.99
N VAL A 153 9.72 -3.36 -10.44
CA VAL A 153 9.29 -2.09 -9.85
C VAL A 153 8.62 -1.21 -10.90
N SER A 154 9.16 -1.16 -12.11
CA SER A 154 8.58 -0.39 -13.22
C SER A 154 7.22 -0.93 -13.63
N ALA A 155 7.06 -2.26 -13.69
CA ALA A 155 5.78 -2.89 -13.99
C ALA A 155 4.74 -2.62 -12.90
N ALA A 156 5.12 -2.68 -11.62
CA ALA A 156 4.25 -2.36 -10.51
C ALA A 156 3.79 -0.89 -10.54
N LEU A 157 4.72 0.05 -10.77
CA LEU A 157 4.42 1.47 -10.94
C LEU A 157 3.51 1.72 -12.15
N ALA A 158 3.73 1.03 -13.27
CA ALA A 158 2.84 1.11 -14.43
C ALA A 158 1.41 0.63 -14.07
N GLY A 159 1.29 -0.46 -13.31
CA GLY A 159 0.01 -0.94 -12.78
C GLY A 159 -0.68 0.10 -11.89
N MET A 160 0.07 0.75 -10.99
CA MET A 160 -0.45 1.85 -10.16
C MET A 160 -0.94 3.02 -11.00
N THR A 161 -0.19 3.41 -12.04
CA THR A 161 -0.58 4.47 -12.98
C THR A 161 -1.88 4.14 -13.69
N VAL A 162 -2.10 2.89 -14.11
CA VAL A 162 -3.36 2.47 -14.73
C VAL A 162 -4.52 2.62 -13.75
N HIS A 163 -4.38 2.14 -12.50
CA HIS A 163 -5.43 2.29 -11.49
C HIS A 163 -5.70 3.75 -11.10
N ALA A 164 -4.65 4.58 -11.05
CA ALA A 164 -4.78 6.02 -10.79
C ALA A 164 -5.47 6.74 -11.97
N ALA A 165 -5.08 6.43 -13.21
CA ALA A 165 -5.69 6.98 -14.41
C ALA A 165 -7.17 6.61 -14.55
N ILE A 166 -7.54 5.36 -14.24
CA ILE A 166 -8.93 4.92 -14.24
C ILE A 166 -9.75 5.76 -13.26
N ARG A 167 -9.26 5.97 -12.03
CA ARG A 167 -9.95 6.79 -11.02
C ARG A 167 -10.04 8.25 -11.43
N PHE A 168 -8.96 8.82 -11.95
CA PHE A 168 -8.95 10.17 -12.50
C PHE A 168 -10.02 10.34 -13.59
N VAL A 169 -10.10 9.41 -14.56
CA VAL A 169 -11.09 9.45 -15.64
C VAL A 169 -12.52 9.24 -15.12
N GLN A 170 -12.73 8.31 -14.19
CA GLN A 170 -14.05 8.08 -13.58
C GLN A 170 -14.54 9.32 -12.84
N ARG A 171 -13.64 10.02 -12.14
CA ARG A 171 -13.95 11.23 -11.41
C ARG A 171 -14.23 12.42 -12.33
N LEU A 172 -13.45 12.58 -13.41
CA LEU A 172 -13.73 13.56 -14.46
C LEU A 172 -15.08 13.34 -15.15
N ARG A 173 -15.49 12.07 -15.30
CA ARG A 173 -16.80 11.70 -15.86
C ARG A 173 -17.97 11.87 -14.88
N GLY A 174 -17.74 12.42 -13.69
CA GLY A 174 -18.77 12.66 -12.68
C GLY A 174 -19.26 11.41 -11.94
N LYS A 175 -18.79 10.20 -12.30
CA LYS A 175 -19.32 8.94 -11.75
C LYS A 175 -19.07 8.73 -10.27
N LEU A 176 -18.13 9.48 -9.67
CA LEU A 176 -17.73 9.35 -8.27
C LEU A 176 -18.23 10.49 -7.36
N GLY A 177 -18.91 11.51 -7.91
CA GLY A 177 -19.34 12.70 -7.15
C GLY A 177 -20.60 12.48 -6.32
N ASP A 178 -21.49 11.61 -6.79
CA ASP A 178 -22.84 11.48 -6.24
C ASP A 178 -22.92 10.54 -5.04
N GLU A 179 -22.10 9.47 -5.00
CA GLU A 179 -22.14 8.45 -3.93
C GLU A 179 -21.62 8.96 -2.57
N THR A 180 -20.53 9.74 -2.56
CA THR A 180 -20.00 10.32 -1.30
C THR A 180 -20.83 11.48 -0.77
N THR A 181 -21.73 12.03 -1.58
CA THR A 181 -22.64 13.10 -1.16
C THR A 181 -23.91 12.52 -0.54
N GLY A 182 -24.40 11.38 -1.05
CA GLY A 182 -25.52 10.64 -0.44
C GLY A 182 -25.17 10.04 0.92
N ALA A 183 -24.03 9.36 1.04
CA ALA A 183 -23.66 8.64 2.28
C ALA A 183 -23.23 9.53 3.47
N VAL A 184 -23.14 10.85 3.30
CA VAL A 184 -22.82 11.82 4.37
C VAL A 184 -24.06 12.62 4.80
N LEU A 185 -25.18 12.44 4.10
CA LEU A 185 -26.46 13.09 4.40
C LEU A 185 -27.49 12.12 5.00
N ASP A 186 -27.18 10.83 5.07
CA ASP A 186 -27.87 9.79 5.85
C ASP A 186 -27.03 9.42 7.06
#